data_AF-A0A7M1KSG3-F1
#
_entry.id   AF-A0A7M1KSG3-F1
#
_cell.length_a   1.000
_cell.length_b   1.000
_cell.length_c   1.000
_cell.angle_alpha   90.00
_cell.angle_beta   90.00
_cell.angle_gamma   90.00
#
_symmetry.space_group_name_H-M   'P 1'
#
loop_
_entity.id
_entity.type
_entity.pdbx_description
1 polymer ?
#
loop_
_entity_poly.entity_id
_entity_poly.type
_entity_poly.pdbx_seq_one_letter_code
_entity_poly.pdbx_strand_id
1 'polypeptide(L)'
;MNINASSNNVIASSIPASNPVTSQDNDVLSVQSSARWQDKDDNGKIDIEVDFGDEEGEHFSSSGLTGFNAPNEAQQRGLWFQMGLMTNDVNVKFHRQGSIDSPDGKIKIGSFQQNTTQNSDVVSYTPTDSSKPVEVYFNGNEAQNPTISTPDDFNKGGNTLTRTVLYAMGVTPPTPVEEGGTHDSQGYSALSPRPETDTGQDFKGHAVTRAQVKDKEKLESLYTNTSIKEQNFELHHLGTDGYGPTFSISSGVSGHETIDVSKDTHDQDINLKPGAHSSVRGYTGNVSITSGTVVEDVKTGSGTNRIYPNAGANTITLGTGANTVVYEQESDGSPARQDKIIGFKTGMDKLDVSNLWTYPPYMRFEVETNADGSTWVKGWSGADKSGPVPDKAPDFLLRADGAQRSDLILNAIGI
;
A
#
# COMPACT_ATOMS: atom_id res chain seq x y z
N MET A 1 -17.07 65.19 -2.23
CA MET A 1 -17.74 64.06 -2.92
C MET A 1 -17.02 62.81 -2.45
N ASN A 2 -17.42 62.19 -1.36
CA ASN A 2 -18.62 61.39 -1.12
C ASN A 2 -18.62 60.06 -1.90
N ILE A 3 -18.57 58.99 -1.07
CA ILE A 3 -19.14 57.64 -1.15
C ILE A 3 -18.56 56.50 -2.01
N ASN A 4 -18.16 55.47 -1.25
CA ASN A 4 -18.46 54.03 -1.35
C ASN A 4 -17.67 53.13 -2.31
N ALA A 5 -16.87 52.25 -1.72
CA ALA A 5 -16.93 50.83 -2.02
C ALA A 5 -16.76 50.02 -0.72
N SER A 6 -17.61 49.02 -0.59
CA SER A 6 -18.04 48.30 0.61
C SER A 6 -17.04 47.30 1.15
N SER A 7 -16.94 47.28 2.48
CA SER A 7 -16.44 46.21 3.32
C SER A 7 -17.19 44.89 3.10
N ASN A 8 -16.46 43.80 2.87
CA ASN A 8 -16.90 42.45 3.21
C ASN A 8 -15.81 41.78 4.06
N ASN A 9 -16.17 41.54 5.32
CA ASN A 9 -15.44 40.76 6.30
C ASN A 9 -15.21 39.33 5.78
N VAL A 10 -13.96 38.90 5.71
CA VAL A 10 -13.63 37.47 5.83
C VAL A 10 -13.23 37.24 7.27
N ILE A 11 -14.05 36.48 7.98
CA ILE A 11 -13.78 35.98 9.32
C ILE A 11 -12.59 35.02 9.17
N ALA A 12 -11.39 35.48 9.54
CA ALA A 12 -10.25 34.61 9.74
C ALA A 12 -10.53 33.80 11.02
N SER A 13 -11.01 32.56 10.87
CA SER A 13 -10.99 31.59 11.97
C SER A 13 -9.54 31.17 12.19
N SER A 14 -8.91 31.77 13.21
CA SER A 14 -7.61 31.37 13.73
C SER A 14 -7.66 29.93 14.24
N ILE A 15 -7.07 29.00 13.48
CA ILE A 15 -6.74 27.66 13.96
C ILE A 15 -5.42 27.78 14.74
N PRO A 16 -5.37 27.40 16.03
CA PRO A 16 -4.11 27.43 16.78
C PRO A 16 -3.17 26.35 16.25
N ALA A 17 -1.98 26.77 15.82
CA ALA A 17 -0.86 25.89 15.56
C ALA A 17 -0.52 25.10 16.83
N SER A 18 -0.68 23.79 16.80
CA SER A 18 -0.12 22.91 17.82
C SER A 18 1.38 22.77 17.57
N ASN A 19 2.17 23.25 18.52
CA ASN A 19 3.62 23.22 18.55
C ASN A 19 4.18 21.80 18.31
N PRO A 20 5.30 21.66 17.58
CA PRO A 20 6.05 20.42 17.51
C PRO A 20 6.70 20.15 18.87
N VAL A 21 6.49 18.94 19.40
CA VAL A 21 7.27 18.47 20.55
C VAL A 21 8.66 18.14 20.04
N THR A 22 9.61 18.98 20.42
CA THR A 22 11.05 18.75 20.30
C THR A 22 11.46 17.62 21.25
N SER A 23 11.91 16.49 20.74
CA SER A 23 12.83 15.62 21.47
C SER A 23 14.26 16.04 21.09
N GLN A 24 14.97 16.64 22.05
CA GLN A 24 16.38 16.96 21.90
C GLN A 24 17.24 15.69 21.88
N ASP A 25 18.20 15.72 20.96
CA ASP A 25 19.52 15.06 20.95
C ASP A 25 19.61 13.56 20.64
N ASN A 26 19.63 13.26 19.33
CA ASN A 26 20.87 12.88 18.62
C ASN A 26 20.60 12.76 17.11
N ASP A 27 20.96 13.80 16.36
CA ASP A 27 21.08 13.77 14.91
C ASP A 27 22.46 13.22 14.53
N VAL A 28 22.51 11.96 14.08
CA VAL A 28 23.51 11.46 13.14
C VAL A 28 22.80 10.50 12.19
N LEU A 29 22.77 10.88 10.91
CA LEU A 29 22.54 10.00 9.76
C LEU A 29 23.41 8.73 9.85
N SER A 30 22.87 7.65 10.41
CA SER A 30 23.12 6.23 10.08
C SER A 30 22.65 5.34 11.24
N VAL A 31 21.38 4.97 11.25
CA VAL A 31 20.95 3.76 11.99
C VAL A 31 20.07 3.01 11.01
N GLN A 32 20.61 1.95 10.40
CA GLN A 32 19.74 0.84 9.99
C GLN A 32 18.86 0.58 11.20
N SER A 33 17.55 0.84 11.11
CA SER A 33 16.63 0.52 12.20
C SER A 33 16.75 -0.97 12.40
N SER A 34 17.50 -1.38 13.43
CA SER A 34 17.67 -2.78 13.75
C SER A 34 16.29 -3.33 14.09
N ALA A 35 15.98 -4.51 13.57
CA ALA A 35 14.81 -5.27 13.97
C ALA A 35 14.63 -5.21 15.49
N ARG A 36 13.42 -4.90 15.95
CA ARG A 36 13.12 -4.88 17.40
C ARG A 36 13.31 -6.27 18.01
N TRP A 37 12.96 -7.29 17.24
CA TRP A 37 13.02 -8.70 17.60
C TRP A 37 13.94 -9.42 16.63
N GLN A 38 14.61 -10.45 17.11
CA GLN A 38 15.47 -11.33 16.33
C GLN A 38 15.06 -12.77 16.63
N ASP A 39 15.24 -13.64 15.65
CA ASP A 39 15.10 -15.08 15.80
C ASP A 39 16.21 -15.57 16.74
N LYS A 40 15.87 -15.91 17.99
CA LYS A 40 16.84 -16.27 19.05
C LYS A 40 17.21 -17.74 19.01
N ASP A 41 16.34 -18.58 18.46
CA ASP A 41 16.52 -20.03 18.41
C ASP A 41 16.96 -20.54 17.01
N ASP A 42 17.14 -19.61 16.05
CA ASP A 42 17.55 -19.84 14.67
C ASP A 42 16.59 -20.79 13.92
N ASN A 43 15.31 -20.78 14.28
CA ASN A 43 14.31 -21.68 13.69
C ASN A 43 13.78 -21.18 12.33
N GLY A 44 14.18 -19.98 11.92
CA GLY A 44 13.77 -19.32 10.68
C GLY A 44 12.51 -18.45 10.82
N LYS A 45 11.98 -18.25 12.03
CA LYS A 45 10.81 -17.42 12.34
C LYS A 45 11.06 -16.64 13.63
N ILE A 46 10.44 -15.45 13.72
CA ILE A 46 10.44 -14.66 14.95
C ILE A 46 9.12 -14.93 15.67
N ASP A 47 9.17 -15.72 16.74
CA ASP A 47 8.02 -16.13 17.54
C ASP A 47 7.77 -15.16 18.71
N ILE A 48 6.70 -14.38 18.60
CA ILE A 48 6.32 -13.35 19.58
C ILE A 48 5.16 -13.83 20.43
N GLU A 49 5.36 -13.82 21.75
CA GLU A 49 4.32 -14.08 22.73
C GLU A 49 3.50 -12.81 23.03
N VAL A 50 2.17 -12.92 23.07
CA VAL A 50 1.24 -11.81 23.29
C VAL A 50 0.37 -12.06 24.52
N ASP A 51 0.41 -11.12 25.45
CA ASP A 51 -0.35 -11.08 26.71
C ASP A 51 -1.47 -10.03 26.65
N PHE A 52 -2.71 -10.47 26.93
CA PHE A 52 -3.92 -9.65 27.05
C PHE A 52 -4.51 -9.68 28.48
N GLY A 53 -3.74 -10.14 29.47
CA GLY A 53 -4.19 -10.35 30.84
C GLY A 53 -4.62 -9.07 31.56
N ASP A 54 -5.30 -9.28 32.69
CA ASP A 54 -6.03 -8.24 33.44
C ASP A 54 -5.15 -7.35 34.33
N GLU A 55 -3.85 -7.62 34.41
CA GLU A 55 -2.90 -6.78 35.15
C GLU A 55 -2.20 -5.82 34.21
N GLU A 56 -1.98 -4.57 34.61
CA GLU A 56 -1.22 -3.59 33.83
C GLU A 56 0.29 -3.87 33.86
N GLY A 57 1.03 -3.40 32.85
CA GLY A 57 2.48 -3.46 32.84
C GLY A 57 3.14 -2.40 33.73
N GLU A 58 4.44 -2.52 33.92
CA GLU A 58 5.22 -1.66 34.83
C GLU A 58 5.18 -0.18 34.44
N HIS A 59 4.92 0.13 33.17
CA HIS A 59 4.99 1.48 32.62
C HIS A 59 3.62 2.14 32.42
N PHE A 60 2.51 1.44 32.70
CA PHE A 60 1.16 1.98 32.47
C PHE A 60 0.91 3.26 33.28
N SER A 61 0.95 3.14 34.61
CA SER A 61 0.70 4.25 35.52
C SER A 61 1.75 5.37 35.39
N SER A 62 3.04 5.02 35.22
CA SER A 62 4.12 6.00 35.08
C SER A 62 4.08 6.79 33.77
N SER A 63 3.42 6.24 32.74
CA SER A 63 3.12 6.95 31.48
C SER A 63 1.93 7.92 31.59
N GLY A 64 1.30 8.03 32.76
CA GLY A 64 0.15 8.91 32.99
C GLY A 64 -1.18 8.35 32.47
N LEU A 65 -1.22 7.04 32.20
CA LEU A 65 -2.44 6.31 31.83
C LEU A 65 -3.21 5.91 33.09
N THR A 66 -4.53 5.90 33.01
CA THR A 66 -5.40 5.44 34.10
C THR A 66 -6.58 4.63 33.56
N GLY A 67 -7.15 3.79 34.43
CA GLY A 67 -8.27 2.91 34.08
C GLY A 67 -7.84 1.82 33.11
N PHE A 68 -6.87 1.00 33.50
CA PHE A 68 -6.48 -0.16 32.72
C PHE A 68 -7.67 -1.12 32.56
N ASN A 69 -7.86 -1.63 31.35
CA ASN A 69 -8.71 -2.78 31.09
C ASN A 69 -8.03 -3.72 30.10
N ALA A 70 -8.15 -5.02 30.33
CA ALA A 70 -7.85 -6.03 29.32
C ALA A 70 -8.73 -5.81 28.07
N PRO A 71 -8.22 -6.11 26.86
CA PRO A 71 -9.02 -6.01 25.65
C PRO A 71 -10.22 -6.96 25.71
N ASN A 72 -11.41 -6.47 25.37
CA ASN A 72 -12.62 -7.29 25.30
C ASN A 72 -12.55 -8.30 24.14
N GLU A 73 -13.50 -9.24 24.03
CA GLU A 73 -13.45 -10.28 23.00
C GLU A 73 -13.41 -9.73 21.56
N ALA A 74 -14.14 -8.65 21.26
CA ALA A 74 -14.14 -8.04 19.94
C ALA A 74 -12.79 -7.39 19.61
N GLN A 75 -12.19 -6.71 20.59
CA GLN A 75 -10.86 -6.13 20.48
C GLN A 75 -9.78 -7.20 20.32
N GLN A 76 -9.84 -8.29 21.09
CA GLN A 76 -8.91 -9.41 20.94
C GLN A 76 -9.01 -10.06 19.56
N ARG A 77 -10.24 -10.26 19.03
CA ARG A 77 -10.43 -10.77 17.66
C ARG A 77 -9.81 -9.84 16.63
N GLY A 78 -10.03 -8.53 16.74
CA GLY A 78 -9.43 -7.53 15.86
C GLY A 78 -7.90 -7.55 15.91
N LEU A 79 -7.31 -7.55 17.11
CA LEU A 79 -5.85 -7.63 17.29
C LEU A 79 -5.26 -8.90 16.68
N TRP A 80 -5.86 -10.07 16.92
CA TRP A 80 -5.42 -11.33 16.33
C TRP A 80 -5.55 -11.35 14.81
N PHE A 81 -6.61 -10.75 14.26
CA PHE A 81 -6.78 -10.61 12.81
C PHE A 81 -5.64 -9.77 12.20
N GLN A 82 -5.33 -8.61 12.78
CA GLN A 82 -4.23 -7.75 12.30
C GLN A 82 -2.87 -8.44 12.39
N MET A 83 -2.58 -9.12 13.50
CA MET A 83 -1.36 -9.92 13.67
C MET A 83 -1.25 -11.07 12.66
N GLY A 84 -2.39 -11.72 12.35
CA GLY A 84 -2.47 -12.76 11.33
C GLY A 84 -2.17 -12.25 9.93
N LEU A 85 -2.66 -11.05 9.57
CA LEU A 85 -2.32 -10.41 8.29
C LEU A 85 -0.81 -10.16 8.18
N MET A 86 -0.19 -9.61 9.23
CA MET A 86 1.26 -9.34 9.24
C MET A 86 2.10 -10.62 9.11
N THR A 87 1.66 -11.73 9.69
CA THR A 87 2.36 -13.03 9.60
C THR A 87 2.49 -13.51 8.14
N ASN A 88 1.59 -13.09 7.25
CA ASN A 88 1.67 -13.41 5.83
C ASN A 88 2.70 -12.57 5.08
N ASP A 89 2.95 -11.33 5.54
CA ASP A 89 3.82 -10.37 4.88
C ASP A 89 5.28 -10.48 5.36
N VAL A 90 5.50 -10.73 6.65
CA VAL A 90 6.84 -10.67 7.28
C VAL A 90 7.17 -11.93 8.10
N ASN A 91 8.43 -12.06 8.53
CA ASN A 91 8.95 -13.28 9.15
C ASN A 91 8.62 -13.42 10.64
N VAL A 92 7.40 -13.05 11.03
CA VAL A 92 6.94 -13.01 12.42
C VAL A 92 5.74 -13.92 12.59
N LYS A 93 5.66 -14.59 13.74
CA LYS A 93 4.48 -15.36 14.16
C LYS A 93 4.10 -14.99 15.58
N PHE A 94 2.80 -14.83 15.81
CA PHE A 94 2.28 -14.44 17.12
C PHE A 94 1.64 -15.61 17.85
N HIS A 95 1.87 -15.68 19.15
CA HIS A 95 1.47 -16.76 20.04
C HIS A 95 0.78 -16.21 21.27
N ARG A 96 -0.17 -16.94 21.83
CA ARG A 96 -0.79 -16.56 23.10
C ARG A 96 0.22 -16.76 24.22
N GLN A 97 0.12 -15.92 25.26
CA GLN A 97 0.92 -16.11 26.46
C GLN A 97 0.88 -17.55 26.99
N GLY A 98 2.05 -18.13 27.21
CA GLY A 98 2.24 -19.49 27.72
C GLY A 98 2.04 -20.60 26.69
N SER A 99 1.82 -20.30 25.41
CA SER A 99 1.66 -21.35 24.38
C SER A 99 2.97 -21.84 23.78
N ILE A 100 4.10 -21.19 24.10
CA ILE A 100 5.45 -21.57 23.69
C ILE A 100 6.43 -21.37 24.85
N ASP A 101 7.45 -22.22 24.94
CA ASP A 101 8.35 -22.23 26.11
C ASP A 101 9.44 -21.14 26.04
N SER A 102 9.81 -20.68 24.84
CA SER A 102 10.95 -19.77 24.64
C SER A 102 10.67 -18.80 23.49
N PRO A 103 9.82 -17.77 23.70
CA PRO A 103 9.55 -16.77 22.69
C PRO A 103 10.75 -15.86 22.42
N ASP A 104 10.86 -15.40 21.18
CA ASP A 104 11.84 -14.41 20.74
C ASP A 104 11.54 -13.01 21.27
N GLY A 105 10.26 -12.69 21.40
CA GLY A 105 9.78 -11.42 21.91
C GLY A 105 8.51 -11.57 22.73
N LYS A 106 8.23 -10.56 23.56
CA LYS A 106 7.01 -10.50 24.36
C LYS A 106 6.33 -9.16 24.16
N ILE A 107 5.01 -9.19 23.98
CA ILE A 107 4.17 -8.00 23.86
C ILE A 107 3.04 -8.11 24.90
N LYS A 108 2.79 -7.01 25.60
CA LYS A 108 1.61 -6.83 26.44
C LYS A 108 0.71 -5.80 25.79
N ILE A 109 -0.56 -6.14 25.56
CA ILE A 109 -1.55 -5.21 25.02
C ILE A 109 -2.71 -5.06 25.99
N GLY A 110 -3.08 -3.81 26.26
CA GLY A 110 -4.29 -3.47 27.01
C GLY A 110 -4.89 -2.15 26.57
N SER A 111 -5.85 -1.66 27.33
CA SER A 111 -6.48 -0.37 27.08
C SER A 111 -6.44 0.56 28.28
N PHE A 112 -6.53 1.86 28.04
CA PHE A 112 -6.67 2.88 29.07
C PHE A 112 -7.96 3.69 28.87
N GLN A 113 -8.48 4.29 29.95
CA GLN A 113 -9.65 5.18 29.89
C GLN A 113 -9.29 6.67 29.85
N GLN A 114 -8.13 7.06 30.39
CA GLN A 114 -7.64 8.43 30.31
C GLN A 114 -6.12 8.47 30.18
N ASN A 115 -5.62 9.44 29.43
CA ASN A 115 -4.21 9.79 29.35
C ASN A 115 -4.05 11.25 29.80
N THR A 116 -3.32 11.46 30.89
CA THR A 116 -3.18 12.77 31.54
C THR A 116 -1.96 13.56 31.07
N THR A 117 -1.07 12.93 30.30
CA THR A 117 0.22 13.48 29.89
C THR A 117 0.29 13.74 28.39
N GLN A 118 -0.51 13.03 27.58
CA GLN A 118 -0.53 13.13 26.12
C GLN A 118 -1.94 12.91 25.54
N ASN A 119 -2.17 13.40 24.31
CA ASN A 119 -3.40 13.17 23.54
C ASN A 119 -3.20 12.12 22.43
N SER A 120 -2.54 11.00 22.74
CA SER A 120 -2.39 9.89 21.79
C SER A 120 -3.49 8.85 21.98
N ASP A 121 -3.98 8.27 20.89
CA ASP A 121 -4.92 7.15 20.90
C ASP A 121 -4.23 5.80 21.16
N VAL A 122 -2.91 5.73 20.97
CA VAL A 122 -2.08 4.57 21.30
C VAL A 122 -0.78 5.04 21.95
N VAL A 123 -0.36 4.35 23.01
CA VAL A 123 0.92 4.59 23.69
C VAL A 123 1.70 3.28 23.69
N SER A 124 2.98 3.34 23.32
CA SER A 124 3.88 2.19 23.35
C SER A 124 5.11 2.50 24.19
N TYR A 125 5.53 1.52 24.97
CA TYR A 125 6.76 1.54 25.73
C TYR A 125 7.63 0.34 25.35
N THR A 126 8.91 0.63 25.07
CA THR A 126 9.91 -0.38 24.78
C THR A 126 10.80 -0.57 25.99
N PRO A 127 10.87 -1.76 26.60
CA PRO A 127 11.73 -1.99 27.74
C PRO A 127 13.20 -1.98 27.32
N THR A 128 14.07 -1.52 28.22
CA THR A 128 15.52 -1.65 28.06
C THR A 128 15.99 -3.08 28.26
N ASP A 129 15.28 -3.86 29.08
CA ASP A 129 15.49 -5.28 29.29
C ASP A 129 14.65 -6.08 28.31
N SER A 130 15.29 -6.78 27.37
CA SER A 130 14.61 -7.55 26.32
C SER A 130 13.88 -8.80 26.83
N SER A 131 14.00 -9.16 28.11
CA SER A 131 13.18 -10.20 28.75
C SER A 131 11.80 -9.70 29.17
N LYS A 132 11.62 -8.38 29.29
CA LYS A 132 10.35 -7.74 29.62
C LYS A 132 9.51 -7.53 28.36
N PRO A 133 8.18 -7.48 28.48
CA PRO A 133 7.32 -7.24 27.32
C PRO A 133 7.43 -5.79 26.83
N VAL A 134 7.33 -5.60 25.51
CA VAL A 134 6.90 -4.31 24.95
C VAL A 134 5.46 -4.09 25.40
N GLU A 135 5.20 -2.94 26.01
CA GLU A 135 3.86 -2.60 26.49
C GLU A 135 3.20 -1.67 25.47
N VAL A 136 1.99 -2.00 25.04
CA VAL A 136 1.20 -1.13 24.16
C VAL A 136 -0.22 -1.00 24.69
N TYR A 137 -0.67 0.24 24.82
CA TYR A 137 -1.98 0.54 25.35
C TYR A 137 -2.74 1.42 24.38
N PHE A 138 -3.95 1.00 24.01
CA PHE A 138 -4.84 1.82 23.19
C PHE A 138 -5.91 2.50 24.02
N ASN A 139 -6.44 3.60 23.51
CA ASN A 139 -7.52 4.33 24.15
C ASN A 139 -8.83 3.53 24.07
N GLY A 140 -9.22 2.92 25.19
CA GLY A 140 -10.46 2.15 25.34
C GLY A 140 -11.63 3.01 25.83
N ASN A 141 -11.53 4.33 25.81
CA ASN A 141 -12.60 5.23 26.24
C ASN A 141 -13.69 5.33 25.17
N GLU A 142 -14.77 4.58 25.38
CA GLU A 142 -15.92 4.54 24.47
C GLU A 142 -16.64 5.89 24.32
N ALA A 143 -16.52 6.81 25.28
CA ALA A 143 -17.08 8.15 25.13
C ALA A 143 -16.29 9.00 24.10
N GLN A 144 -15.00 8.71 23.91
CA GLN A 144 -14.14 9.38 22.92
C GLN A 144 -14.14 8.66 21.57
N ASN A 145 -14.21 7.33 21.59
CA ASN A 145 -14.33 6.51 20.38
C ASN A 145 -15.35 5.38 20.62
N PRO A 146 -16.65 5.60 20.34
CA PRO A 146 -17.67 4.58 20.57
C PRO A 146 -17.44 3.27 19.80
N THR A 147 -16.72 3.34 18.66
CA THR A 147 -16.47 2.17 17.81
C THR A 147 -15.39 1.22 18.36
N ILE A 148 -14.66 1.61 19.42
CA ILE A 148 -13.63 0.75 20.02
C ILE A 148 -14.20 -0.45 20.78
N SER A 149 -15.49 -0.42 21.15
CA SER A 149 -16.17 -1.56 21.77
C SER A 149 -16.52 -2.65 20.76
N THR A 150 -16.75 -2.27 19.50
CA THR A 150 -17.07 -3.15 18.37
C THR A 150 -16.24 -2.76 17.13
N PRO A 151 -14.91 -2.97 17.17
CA PRO A 151 -14.04 -2.65 16.04
C PRO A 151 -14.36 -3.55 14.84
N ASP A 152 -14.30 -2.99 13.64
CA ASP A 152 -14.50 -3.68 12.37
C ASP A 152 -13.49 -3.19 11.30
N ASP A 153 -13.62 -3.66 10.06
CA ASP A 153 -12.71 -3.33 8.97
C ASP A 153 -12.93 -1.95 8.33
N PHE A 154 -13.84 -1.13 8.86
CA PHE A 154 -14.24 0.16 8.29
C PHE A 154 -14.21 1.32 9.29
N ASN A 155 -14.15 1.04 10.59
CA ASN A 155 -14.37 2.03 11.63
C ASN A 155 -13.09 2.43 12.37
N LYS A 156 -13.20 3.52 13.14
CA LYS A 156 -12.07 4.11 13.89
C LYS A 156 -11.50 3.13 14.92
N GLY A 157 -12.33 2.29 15.54
CA GLY A 157 -11.91 1.24 16.45
C GLY A 157 -10.96 0.25 15.77
N GLY A 158 -11.30 -0.21 14.56
CA GLY A 158 -10.43 -1.04 13.73
C GLY A 158 -9.07 -0.38 13.44
N ASN A 159 -9.08 0.89 13.03
CA ASN A 159 -7.86 1.68 12.81
C ASN A 159 -6.99 1.78 14.08
N THR A 160 -7.59 2.04 15.24
CA THR A 160 -6.86 2.07 16.52
C THR A 160 -6.18 0.73 16.82
N LEU A 161 -6.83 -0.41 16.54
CA LEU A 161 -6.22 -1.73 16.73
C LEU A 161 -5.07 -1.99 15.74
N THR A 162 -5.21 -1.61 14.47
CA THR A 162 -4.10 -1.66 13.50
C THR A 162 -2.90 -0.86 13.98
N ARG A 163 -3.13 0.39 14.41
CA ARG A 163 -2.08 1.27 14.98
C ARG A 163 -1.42 0.62 16.19
N THR A 164 -2.20 -0.02 17.06
CA THR A 164 -1.71 -0.76 18.24
C THR A 164 -0.70 -1.83 17.85
N VAL A 165 -1.03 -2.68 16.88
CA VAL A 165 -0.12 -3.74 16.43
C VAL A 165 1.12 -3.16 15.76
N LEU A 166 0.98 -2.12 14.92
CA LEU A 166 2.11 -1.46 14.26
C LEU A 166 3.13 -0.89 15.27
N TYR A 167 2.65 -0.17 16.31
CA TYR A 167 3.53 0.32 17.37
C TYR A 167 4.20 -0.81 18.15
N ALA A 168 3.46 -1.88 18.45
CA ALA A 168 4.01 -3.07 19.13
C ALA A 168 5.16 -3.71 18.32
N MET A 169 5.05 -3.65 16.99
CA MET A 169 6.07 -4.12 16.06
C MET A 169 7.21 -3.12 15.84
N GLY A 170 7.19 -1.96 16.48
CA GLY A 170 8.23 -0.94 16.32
C GLY A 170 8.15 -0.14 15.02
N VAL A 171 7.00 -0.16 14.36
CA VAL A 171 6.72 0.77 13.27
C VAL A 171 6.45 2.14 13.87
N THR A 172 7.10 3.16 13.33
CA THR A 172 6.92 4.55 13.71
C THR A 172 6.17 5.29 12.62
N PRO A 173 5.40 6.35 12.95
CA PRO A 173 4.77 7.18 11.94
C PRO A 173 5.81 7.73 10.95
N PRO A 174 5.45 7.92 9.67
CA PRO A 174 6.35 8.55 8.71
C PRO A 174 6.73 9.95 9.21
N THR A 175 8.01 10.30 9.10
CA THR A 175 8.44 11.66 9.42
C THR A 175 8.17 12.57 8.22
N PRO A 176 7.76 13.84 8.42
CA PRO A 176 7.51 14.78 7.32
C PRO A 176 8.71 15.05 6.40
N VAL A 177 9.90 14.55 6.75
CA VAL A 177 11.18 14.84 6.08
C VAL A 177 11.54 13.77 5.03
N GLU A 178 10.82 12.66 4.96
CA GLU A 178 10.97 11.70 3.86
C GLU A 178 10.20 12.23 2.64
N GLU A 179 10.93 12.61 1.59
CA GLU A 179 10.42 13.07 0.27
C GLU A 179 9.62 14.38 0.25
N GLY A 180 9.76 15.25 1.27
CA GLY A 180 9.15 16.59 1.24
C GLY A 180 7.69 16.65 1.70
N GLY A 181 7.22 15.64 2.42
CA GLY A 181 5.89 15.63 3.06
C GLY A 181 4.74 15.21 2.14
N THR A 182 5.03 14.66 0.96
CA THR A 182 4.03 14.23 -0.03
C THR A 182 3.35 12.90 0.29
N HIS A 183 3.87 12.14 1.26
CA HIS A 183 3.40 10.80 1.64
C HIS A 183 3.00 10.69 3.13
N ASP A 184 2.76 11.82 3.80
CA ASP A 184 2.22 11.84 5.17
C ASP A 184 0.70 11.93 5.14
N SER A 185 0.05 10.78 5.02
CA SER A 185 -1.40 10.62 5.15
C SER A 185 -1.78 9.17 5.46
N GLN A 186 -3.04 8.97 5.82
CA GLN A 186 -3.64 7.64 5.92
C GLN A 186 -3.69 6.87 4.59
N GLY A 187 -3.42 7.52 3.45
CA GLY A 187 -3.20 6.83 2.18
C GLY A 187 -1.88 6.06 2.11
N TYR A 188 -0.90 6.42 2.95
CA TYR A 188 0.46 5.85 2.92
C TYR A 188 0.85 5.14 4.23
N SER A 189 0.30 5.56 5.38
CA SER A 189 0.53 4.95 6.69
C SER A 189 -0.72 5.06 7.57
N ALA A 190 -1.16 3.94 8.16
CA ALA A 190 -2.24 3.94 9.15
C ALA A 190 -1.88 4.71 10.43
N LEU A 191 -0.58 4.96 10.66
CA LEU A 191 -0.08 5.74 11.78
C LEU A 191 -0.17 7.26 11.54
N SER A 192 -0.35 7.72 10.30
CA SER A 192 -0.45 9.15 10.01
C SER A 192 -1.69 9.76 10.68
N PRO A 193 -1.57 10.97 11.25
CA PRO A 193 -2.72 11.72 11.77
C PRO A 193 -3.51 12.44 10.66
N ARG A 194 -3.00 12.48 9.42
CA ARG A 194 -3.61 13.21 8.31
C ARG A 194 -4.53 12.30 7.49
N PRO A 195 -5.70 12.79 7.07
CA PRO A 195 -6.62 12.01 6.25
C PRO A 195 -5.99 11.68 4.89
N GLU A 196 -6.43 10.57 4.29
CA GLU A 196 -5.98 10.11 2.98
C GLU A 196 -6.19 11.16 1.87
N THR A 197 -7.21 12.01 2.02
CA THR A 197 -7.53 13.06 1.04
C THR A 197 -6.43 14.09 0.88
N ASP A 198 -5.54 14.26 1.88
CA ASP A 198 -4.42 15.20 1.80
C ASP A 198 -3.42 14.81 0.69
N THR A 199 -3.44 13.55 0.26
CA THR A 199 -2.58 13.02 -0.81
C THR A 199 -3.38 12.53 -2.04
N GLY A 200 -4.66 12.89 -2.12
CA GLY A 200 -5.52 12.65 -3.28
C GLY A 200 -6.27 11.31 -3.32
N GLN A 201 -6.12 10.47 -2.30
CA GLN A 201 -6.93 9.28 -2.11
C GLN A 201 -8.37 9.63 -1.67
N ASP A 202 -9.29 8.69 -1.86
CA ASP A 202 -10.68 8.78 -1.36
C ASP A 202 -11.18 7.39 -0.97
N PHE A 203 -11.27 7.15 0.34
CA PHE A 203 -11.74 5.90 0.92
C PHE A 203 -13.22 5.95 1.32
N LYS A 204 -13.98 6.92 0.78
CA LYS A 204 -15.43 7.12 1.00
C LYS A 204 -15.81 7.28 2.47
N GLY A 205 -14.90 7.85 3.27
CA GLY A 205 -15.09 8.08 4.70
C GLY A 205 -14.89 6.85 5.59
N HIS A 206 -14.43 5.72 5.02
CA HIS A 206 -14.02 4.57 5.81
C HIS A 206 -12.65 4.79 6.44
N ALA A 207 -12.47 4.29 7.66
CA ALA A 207 -11.19 4.32 8.34
C ALA A 207 -10.18 3.34 7.71
N VAL A 208 -8.90 3.65 7.84
CA VAL A 208 -7.82 2.78 7.39
C VAL A 208 -7.52 1.72 8.46
N THR A 209 -7.99 0.50 8.25
CA THR A 209 -7.95 -0.60 9.22
C THR A 209 -6.89 -1.65 8.89
N ARG A 210 -5.92 -1.30 8.04
CA ARG A 210 -4.81 -2.18 7.62
C ARG A 210 -3.52 -1.38 7.51
N ALA A 211 -2.39 -2.06 7.70
CA ALA A 211 -1.08 -1.48 7.41
C ALA A 211 -1.02 -1.02 5.94
N GLN A 212 -0.61 0.23 5.74
CA GLN A 212 -0.47 0.83 4.40
C GLN A 212 0.98 0.68 3.89
N VAL A 213 1.28 1.17 2.69
CA VAL A 213 2.55 0.92 2.00
C VAL A 213 3.79 1.26 2.83
N LYS A 214 3.81 2.41 3.53
CA LYS A 214 4.95 2.81 4.36
C LYS A 214 5.06 2.00 5.65
N ASP A 215 3.93 1.56 6.19
CA ASP A 215 3.93 0.64 7.32
C ASP A 215 4.53 -0.71 6.91
N LYS A 216 4.14 -1.22 5.73
CA LYS A 216 4.63 -2.49 5.17
C LYS A 216 6.11 -2.43 4.84
N GLU A 217 6.58 -1.40 4.15
CA GLU A 217 8.01 -1.20 3.85
C GLU A 217 8.85 -1.16 5.14
N LYS A 218 8.31 -0.53 6.19
CA LYS A 218 8.98 -0.52 7.50
C LYS A 218 9.00 -1.91 8.14
N LEU A 219 7.87 -2.62 8.13
CA LEU A 219 7.80 -4.00 8.65
C LEU A 219 8.76 -4.93 7.89
N GLU A 220 8.80 -4.85 6.56
CA GLU A 220 9.73 -5.61 5.72
C GLU A 220 11.19 -5.30 6.09
N SER A 221 11.54 -4.03 6.30
CA SER A 221 12.90 -3.64 6.70
C SER A 221 13.32 -4.18 8.08
N LEU A 222 12.34 -4.39 8.97
CA LEU A 222 12.58 -4.90 10.32
C LEU A 222 12.55 -6.43 10.36
N TYR A 223 11.72 -7.07 9.54
CA TYR A 223 11.38 -8.49 9.71
C TYR A 223 11.32 -9.23 8.37
N THR A 224 12.30 -8.99 7.49
CA THR A 224 12.35 -9.55 6.14
C THR A 224 11.98 -11.03 6.10
N ASN A 225 11.04 -11.39 5.24
CA ASN A 225 10.68 -12.77 4.94
C ASN A 225 11.23 -13.15 3.57
N THR A 226 12.14 -14.12 3.53
CA THR A 226 12.75 -14.62 2.29
C THR A 226 12.07 -15.88 1.74
N SER A 227 11.01 -16.36 2.40
CA SER A 227 10.30 -17.60 2.06
C SER A 227 8.88 -17.35 1.56
N ILE A 228 8.65 -16.22 0.88
CA ILE A 228 7.33 -15.87 0.35
C ILE A 228 7.06 -16.71 -0.91
N LYS A 229 5.85 -17.26 -0.98
CA LYS A 229 5.35 -18.03 -2.13
C LYS A 229 4.55 -17.10 -3.05
N GLU A 230 4.36 -17.53 -4.29
CA GLU A 230 3.47 -16.87 -5.26
C GLU A 230 2.08 -16.56 -4.64
N GLN A 231 1.60 -15.33 -4.83
CA GLN A 231 0.34 -14.84 -4.25
C GLN A 231 -0.62 -14.39 -5.35
N ASN A 232 -1.89 -14.81 -5.23
CA ASN A 232 -2.98 -14.19 -5.99
C ASN A 232 -3.79 -13.29 -5.05
N PHE A 233 -3.78 -11.98 -5.32
CA PHE A 233 -4.53 -10.98 -4.58
C PHE A 233 -5.93 -10.82 -5.17
N GLU A 234 -6.89 -11.53 -4.58
CA GLU A 234 -8.30 -11.44 -4.96
C GLU A 234 -8.96 -10.18 -4.39
N LEU A 235 -8.74 -9.04 -5.05
CA LEU A 235 -9.18 -7.72 -4.58
C LEU A 235 -10.64 -7.38 -4.89
N HIS A 236 -11.37 -8.28 -5.55
CA HIS A 236 -12.80 -8.09 -5.84
C HIS A 236 -13.71 -8.07 -4.59
N HIS A 237 -13.19 -8.45 -3.42
CA HIS A 237 -13.88 -8.34 -2.14
C HIS A 237 -13.55 -7.04 -1.37
N LEU A 238 -12.65 -6.18 -1.86
CA LEU A 238 -12.40 -4.90 -1.19
C LEU A 238 -13.69 -4.08 -1.11
N GLY A 239 -13.85 -3.40 0.03
CA GLY A 239 -15.06 -2.68 0.40
C GLY A 239 -16.16 -3.54 1.01
N THR A 240 -15.91 -4.82 1.31
CA THR A 240 -16.86 -5.69 2.06
C THR A 240 -16.32 -6.09 3.43
N ASP A 241 -17.20 -6.59 4.29
CA ASP A 241 -16.85 -7.16 5.59
C ASP A 241 -15.72 -8.20 5.46
N GLY A 242 -14.70 -8.11 6.32
CA GLY A 242 -13.50 -8.95 6.28
C GLY A 242 -12.36 -8.42 5.41
N TYR A 243 -12.60 -7.41 4.56
CA TYR A 243 -11.63 -6.91 3.59
C TYR A 243 -11.28 -5.43 3.78
N GLY A 244 -12.23 -4.60 4.23
CA GLY A 244 -12.01 -3.16 4.40
C GLY A 244 -11.79 -2.42 3.08
N PRO A 245 -11.55 -1.10 3.12
CA PRO A 245 -11.47 -0.28 1.90
C PRO A 245 -10.12 -0.34 1.18
N THR A 246 -9.03 -0.62 1.91
CA THR A 246 -7.66 -0.50 1.40
C THR A 246 -6.89 -1.81 1.45
N PHE A 247 -5.86 -1.93 0.60
CA PHE A 247 -4.96 -3.07 0.61
C PHE A 247 -3.57 -2.68 0.10
N SER A 248 -2.53 -3.05 0.83
CA SER A 248 -1.15 -2.89 0.36
C SER A 248 -0.58 -4.25 -0.03
N ILE A 249 -0.14 -4.37 -1.27
CA ILE A 249 0.51 -5.54 -1.82
C ILE A 249 1.98 -5.53 -1.41
N SER A 250 2.40 -6.64 -0.81
CA SER A 250 3.77 -6.92 -0.39
C SER A 250 3.97 -8.42 -0.55
N SER A 251 5.00 -8.80 -1.29
CA SER A 251 5.43 -10.19 -1.48
C SER A 251 6.90 -10.39 -1.08
N GLY A 252 7.51 -9.39 -0.44
CA GLY A 252 8.95 -9.35 -0.26
C GLY A 252 9.70 -9.40 -1.59
N VAL A 253 10.82 -10.13 -1.65
CA VAL A 253 11.74 -10.15 -2.82
C VAL A 253 11.52 -11.32 -3.78
N SER A 254 10.52 -12.18 -3.55
CA SER A 254 10.28 -13.37 -4.37
C SER A 254 8.80 -13.77 -4.39
N GLY A 255 8.26 -13.97 -5.58
CA GLY A 255 6.88 -14.35 -5.79
C GLY A 255 6.48 -14.16 -7.26
N HIS A 256 5.27 -14.58 -7.57
CA HIS A 256 4.62 -14.28 -8.84
C HIS A 256 3.23 -13.79 -8.47
N GLU A 257 3.04 -12.50 -8.56
CA GLU A 257 1.93 -11.78 -7.98
C GLU A 257 0.86 -11.49 -9.03
N THR A 258 -0.39 -11.81 -8.69
CA THR A 258 -1.55 -11.47 -9.53
C THR A 258 -2.49 -10.53 -8.80
N ILE A 259 -2.87 -9.42 -9.43
CA ILE A 259 -4.00 -8.59 -9.02
C ILE A 259 -5.27 -9.08 -9.74
N ASP A 260 -6.21 -9.68 -9.00
CA ASP A 260 -7.48 -10.15 -9.56
C ASP A 260 -8.66 -9.28 -9.11
N VAL A 261 -9.05 -8.35 -9.99
CA VAL A 261 -10.23 -7.50 -9.86
C VAL A 261 -11.27 -7.81 -10.96
N SER A 262 -11.27 -9.03 -11.47
CA SER A 262 -12.10 -9.46 -12.61
C SER A 262 -13.60 -9.36 -12.39
N LYS A 263 -14.06 -9.35 -11.13
CA LYS A 263 -15.48 -9.20 -10.76
C LYS A 263 -15.86 -7.77 -10.41
N ASP A 264 -14.93 -6.83 -10.49
CA ASP A 264 -15.24 -5.43 -10.28
C ASP A 264 -15.99 -4.86 -11.49
N THR A 265 -16.95 -4.00 -11.22
CA THR A 265 -17.81 -3.38 -12.23
C THR A 265 -17.55 -1.89 -12.37
N HIS A 266 -16.74 -1.31 -11.49
CA HIS A 266 -16.32 0.08 -11.57
C HIS A 266 -15.22 0.26 -12.61
N ASP A 267 -15.05 1.49 -13.07
CA ASP A 267 -13.86 1.90 -13.82
C ASP A 267 -12.63 1.77 -12.90
N GLN A 268 -11.52 1.31 -13.48
CA GLN A 268 -10.32 0.97 -12.73
C GLN A 268 -9.12 1.75 -13.27
N ASP A 269 -8.28 2.20 -12.37
CA ASP A 269 -6.95 2.74 -12.70
C ASP A 269 -5.93 1.86 -11.99
N ILE A 270 -5.25 0.98 -12.73
CA ILE A 270 -4.40 -0.07 -12.17
C ILE A 270 -2.98 0.16 -12.61
N ASN A 271 -2.09 0.39 -11.65
CA ASN A 271 -0.68 0.58 -11.87
C ASN A 271 0.13 -0.54 -11.23
N LEU A 272 0.84 -1.32 -12.06
CA LEU A 272 1.64 -2.47 -11.63
C LEU A 272 3.06 -2.06 -11.21
N LYS A 273 3.42 -0.77 -11.33
CA LYS A 273 4.76 -0.29 -11.00
C LYS A 273 5.03 -0.41 -9.49
N PRO A 274 6.23 -0.85 -9.08
CA PRO A 274 6.61 -0.84 -7.66
C PRO A 274 6.43 0.55 -7.04
N GLY A 275 5.88 0.62 -5.83
CA GLY A 275 5.58 1.88 -5.14
C GLY A 275 4.30 2.60 -5.59
N ALA A 276 3.62 2.11 -6.64
CA ALA A 276 2.45 2.78 -7.20
C ALA A 276 1.18 2.52 -6.39
N HIS A 277 0.16 3.34 -6.67
CA HIS A 277 -1.20 3.16 -6.20
C HIS A 277 -2.15 2.88 -7.38
N SER A 278 -3.21 2.16 -7.07
CA SER A 278 -4.30 1.80 -7.96
C SER A 278 -5.65 2.17 -7.33
N SER A 279 -6.63 2.46 -8.18
CA SER A 279 -8.01 2.79 -7.83
C SER A 279 -8.92 1.67 -8.34
N VAL A 280 -9.55 0.95 -7.41
CA VAL A 280 -10.43 -0.18 -7.71
C VAL A 280 -11.68 -0.12 -6.83
N ARG A 281 -12.73 -0.85 -7.20
CA ARG A 281 -13.97 -1.01 -6.41
C ARG A 281 -14.71 0.29 -6.10
N GLY A 282 -14.46 1.35 -6.86
CA GLY A 282 -15.06 2.67 -6.68
C GLY A 282 -14.33 3.59 -5.70
N TYR A 283 -13.18 3.17 -5.18
CA TYR A 283 -12.29 3.98 -4.34
C TYR A 283 -11.17 4.62 -5.18
N THR A 284 -10.50 5.62 -4.62
CA THR A 284 -9.35 6.27 -5.26
C THR A 284 -8.06 5.98 -4.49
N GLY A 285 -7.07 5.42 -5.17
CA GLY A 285 -5.74 5.12 -4.64
C GLY A 285 -5.74 4.21 -3.41
N ASN A 286 -6.67 3.27 -3.34
CA ASN A 286 -6.89 2.40 -2.17
C ASN A 286 -6.06 1.11 -2.19
N VAL A 287 -5.44 0.78 -3.33
CA VAL A 287 -4.53 -0.35 -3.45
C VAL A 287 -3.13 0.17 -3.72
N SER A 288 -2.13 -0.27 -2.96
CA SER A 288 -0.74 0.16 -3.14
C SER A 288 0.18 -1.03 -3.31
N ILE A 289 1.37 -0.83 -3.89
CA ILE A 289 2.43 -1.86 -4.02
C ILE A 289 3.67 -1.35 -3.29
N THR A 290 4.32 -2.16 -2.44
CA THR A 290 5.59 -1.75 -1.82
C THR A 290 6.70 -1.61 -2.86
N SER A 291 7.69 -0.75 -2.62
CA SER A 291 8.76 -0.47 -3.59
C SER A 291 9.60 -1.70 -3.96
N GLY A 292 9.62 -2.74 -3.12
CA GLY A 292 10.35 -3.98 -3.34
C GLY A 292 9.58 -5.04 -4.12
N THR A 293 8.28 -4.87 -4.35
CA THR A 293 7.41 -5.86 -4.99
C THR A 293 7.22 -5.56 -6.47
N VAL A 294 7.36 -6.60 -7.29
CA VAL A 294 6.97 -6.61 -8.70
C VAL A 294 5.66 -7.38 -8.80
N VAL A 295 4.73 -6.88 -9.61
CA VAL A 295 3.46 -7.58 -9.91
C VAL A 295 3.48 -7.98 -11.36
N GLU A 296 3.38 -9.28 -11.63
CA GLU A 296 3.47 -9.84 -12.99
C GLU A 296 2.11 -9.87 -13.68
N ASP A 297 1.02 -10.10 -12.95
CA ASP A 297 -0.26 -10.38 -13.57
C ASP A 297 -1.39 -9.46 -13.08
N VAL A 298 -2.30 -9.13 -13.99
CA VAL A 298 -3.54 -8.43 -13.66
C VAL A 298 -4.72 -9.00 -14.42
N LYS A 299 -5.88 -9.10 -13.75
CA LYS A 299 -7.18 -9.37 -14.37
C LYS A 299 -8.13 -8.24 -14.05
N THR A 300 -8.60 -7.57 -15.09
CA THR A 300 -9.45 -6.38 -14.99
C THR A 300 -10.93 -6.73 -15.05
N GLY A 301 -11.75 -5.85 -14.48
CA GLY A 301 -13.19 -5.97 -14.39
C GLY A 301 -13.95 -5.49 -15.64
N SER A 302 -15.26 -5.33 -15.52
CA SER A 302 -16.13 -4.93 -16.65
C SER A 302 -16.20 -3.42 -16.90
N GLY A 303 -15.55 -2.60 -16.05
CA GLY A 303 -15.49 -1.14 -16.22
C GLY A 303 -14.59 -0.70 -17.38
N THR A 304 -14.47 0.62 -17.54
CA THR A 304 -13.50 1.24 -18.43
C THR A 304 -12.16 1.35 -17.69
N ASN A 305 -11.19 0.53 -18.07
CA ASN A 305 -9.99 0.35 -17.26
C ASN A 305 -8.77 0.98 -17.91
N ARG A 306 -7.92 1.61 -17.09
CA ARG A 306 -6.57 2.04 -17.46
C ARG A 306 -5.56 1.16 -16.73
N ILE A 307 -4.59 0.63 -17.47
CA ILE A 307 -3.60 -0.29 -16.93
C ILE A 307 -2.21 0.22 -17.27
N TYR A 308 -1.34 0.36 -16.27
CA TYR A 308 0.04 0.79 -16.43
C TYR A 308 0.96 -0.39 -16.05
N PRO A 309 1.47 -1.16 -17.03
CA PRO A 309 2.43 -2.22 -16.76
C PRO A 309 3.72 -1.67 -16.14
N ASN A 310 4.45 -2.56 -15.49
CA ASN A 310 5.80 -2.29 -15.01
C ASN A 310 6.85 -2.83 -16.00
N ALA A 311 8.13 -2.61 -15.72
CA ALA A 311 9.23 -3.06 -16.57
C ALA A 311 9.49 -4.59 -16.57
N GLY A 312 8.71 -5.36 -15.79
CA GLY A 312 8.67 -6.82 -15.77
C GLY A 312 7.99 -7.41 -17.01
N ALA A 313 7.76 -8.72 -17.00
CA ALA A 313 6.97 -9.38 -18.04
C ALA A 313 5.54 -9.53 -17.53
N ASN A 314 4.60 -8.77 -18.10
CA ASN A 314 3.27 -8.65 -17.54
C ASN A 314 2.25 -9.53 -18.29
N THR A 315 1.39 -10.28 -17.59
CA THR A 315 0.17 -10.86 -18.19
C THR A 315 -1.04 -10.01 -17.84
N ILE A 316 -1.59 -9.33 -18.84
CA ILE A 316 -2.72 -8.42 -18.68
C ILE A 316 -3.97 -9.08 -19.28
N THR A 317 -4.87 -9.56 -18.41
CA THR A 317 -6.17 -10.11 -18.83
C THR A 317 -7.23 -9.01 -18.79
N LEU A 318 -7.72 -8.63 -19.98
CA LEU A 318 -8.71 -7.58 -20.13
C LEU A 318 -10.13 -8.11 -19.90
N GLY A 319 -10.90 -7.39 -19.07
CA GLY A 319 -12.31 -7.65 -18.85
C GLY A 319 -13.18 -7.17 -20.00
N THR A 320 -14.50 -7.21 -19.83
CA THR A 320 -15.45 -6.97 -20.92
C THR A 320 -15.57 -5.51 -21.36
N GLY A 321 -15.20 -4.55 -20.51
CA GLY A 321 -15.28 -3.12 -20.82
C GLY A 321 -14.26 -2.64 -21.85
N ALA A 322 -14.18 -1.32 -22.04
CA ALA A 322 -13.21 -0.68 -22.93
C ALA A 322 -11.94 -0.37 -22.14
N ASN A 323 -10.83 -1.01 -22.49
CA ASN A 323 -9.60 -0.95 -21.72
C ASN A 323 -8.52 -0.18 -22.48
N THR A 324 -7.67 0.53 -21.73
CA THR A 324 -6.46 1.16 -22.27
C THR A 324 -5.25 0.66 -21.50
N VAL A 325 -4.31 0.00 -22.18
CA VAL A 325 -3.00 -0.34 -21.61
C VAL A 325 -2.02 0.77 -22.00
N VAL A 326 -1.42 1.43 -21.01
CA VAL A 326 -0.63 2.65 -21.17
C VAL A 326 0.84 2.36 -20.87
N TYR A 327 1.68 2.43 -21.89
CA TYR A 327 3.12 2.31 -21.76
C TYR A 327 3.76 3.68 -21.61
N GLU A 328 4.41 3.93 -20.49
CA GLU A 328 4.98 5.24 -20.15
C GLU A 328 6.47 5.32 -20.45
N GLN A 329 7.18 4.19 -20.41
CA GLN A 329 8.60 4.09 -20.68
C GLN A 329 8.90 2.90 -21.60
N GLU A 330 9.97 2.99 -22.40
CA GLU A 330 10.37 1.92 -23.33
C GLU A 330 10.63 0.60 -22.60
N SER A 331 11.18 0.68 -21.38
CA SER A 331 11.43 -0.47 -20.51
C SER A 331 10.16 -1.23 -20.11
N ASP A 332 9.00 -0.60 -20.12
CA ASP A 332 7.70 -1.21 -19.77
C ASP A 332 7.28 -2.28 -20.80
N GLY A 333 7.83 -2.26 -22.02
CA GLY A 333 7.56 -3.26 -23.06
C GLY A 333 8.83 -3.87 -23.63
N SER A 334 9.84 -4.12 -22.80
CA SER A 334 11.14 -4.65 -23.26
C SER A 334 11.01 -6.03 -23.94
N PRO A 335 11.66 -6.27 -25.09
CA PRO A 335 11.67 -7.58 -25.75
C PRO A 335 12.25 -8.73 -24.91
N ALA A 336 13.02 -8.44 -23.85
CA ALA A 336 13.52 -9.46 -22.93
C ALA A 336 12.46 -9.87 -21.87
N ARG A 337 11.45 -9.03 -21.65
CA ARG A 337 10.39 -9.18 -20.65
C ARG A 337 9.08 -8.75 -21.30
N GLN A 338 8.63 -9.59 -22.24
CA GLN A 338 7.54 -9.24 -23.14
C GLN A 338 6.21 -9.31 -22.41
N ASP A 339 5.41 -8.27 -22.60
CA ASP A 339 4.03 -8.26 -22.13
C ASP A 339 3.12 -9.10 -23.02
N LYS A 340 2.12 -9.70 -22.37
CA LYS A 340 1.07 -10.47 -23.02
C LYS A 340 -0.30 -9.94 -22.61
N ILE A 341 -1.04 -9.44 -23.59
CA ILE A 341 -2.41 -8.95 -23.41
C ILE A 341 -3.38 -10.03 -23.88
N ILE A 342 -4.24 -10.47 -22.97
CA ILE A 342 -5.24 -11.53 -23.17
C ILE A 342 -6.63 -10.90 -23.22
N GLY A 343 -7.41 -11.29 -24.23
CA GLY A 343 -8.80 -10.83 -24.38
C GLY A 343 -8.94 -9.46 -25.05
N PHE A 344 -7.92 -8.99 -25.77
CA PHE A 344 -7.96 -7.73 -26.51
C PHE A 344 -9.11 -7.70 -27.54
N LYS A 345 -9.93 -6.65 -27.50
CA LYS A 345 -11.07 -6.42 -28.40
C LYS A 345 -10.75 -5.28 -29.36
N THR A 346 -10.37 -5.61 -30.59
CA THR A 346 -10.12 -4.66 -31.68
C THR A 346 -11.22 -3.61 -31.80
N GLY A 347 -10.84 -2.34 -31.98
CA GLY A 347 -11.77 -1.21 -32.10
C GLY A 347 -12.37 -0.71 -30.79
N MET A 348 -12.26 -1.47 -29.70
CA MET A 348 -12.73 -1.11 -28.36
C MET A 348 -11.56 -0.85 -27.40
N ASP A 349 -10.69 -1.83 -27.25
CA ASP A 349 -9.50 -1.71 -26.41
C ASP A 349 -8.40 -0.91 -27.14
N LYS A 350 -7.53 -0.25 -26.37
CA LYS A 350 -6.46 0.60 -26.88
C LYS A 350 -5.13 0.30 -26.22
N LEU A 351 -4.08 0.50 -27.01
CA LEU A 351 -2.69 0.47 -26.56
C LEU A 351 -2.13 1.88 -26.68
N ASP A 352 -1.93 2.54 -25.55
CA ASP A 352 -1.36 3.87 -25.51
C ASP A 352 0.16 3.79 -25.39
N VAL A 353 0.82 4.09 -26.50
CA VAL A 353 2.28 4.16 -26.61
C VAL A 353 2.73 5.59 -26.93
N SER A 354 1.85 6.57 -26.72
CA SER A 354 2.11 7.97 -27.06
C SER A 354 3.20 8.62 -26.20
N ASN A 355 3.45 8.07 -25.00
CA ASN A 355 4.50 8.50 -24.08
C ASN A 355 5.89 7.93 -24.41
N LEU A 356 5.99 6.92 -25.30
CA LEU A 356 7.27 6.33 -25.70
C LEU A 356 8.07 7.21 -26.67
N TRP A 357 7.78 8.50 -26.69
CA TRP A 357 8.45 9.50 -27.50
C TRP A 357 9.56 10.16 -26.69
N THR A 358 10.77 9.60 -26.75
CA THR A 358 11.96 10.28 -26.24
C THR A 358 12.55 11.17 -27.32
N TYR A 359 12.63 12.47 -27.06
CA TYR A 359 13.29 13.41 -27.97
C TYR A 359 14.76 13.57 -27.58
N PRO A 360 15.71 13.36 -28.50
CA PRO A 360 15.79 12.32 -29.55
C PRO A 360 16.20 10.96 -28.94
N PRO A 361 15.72 9.80 -29.44
CA PRO A 361 15.12 9.56 -30.76
C PRO A 361 13.67 9.00 -30.78
N TYR A 362 12.92 9.37 -31.83
CA TYR A 362 11.56 8.90 -32.12
C TYR A 362 11.41 7.36 -32.14
N MET A 363 10.25 6.84 -31.70
CA MET A 363 9.89 5.43 -31.83
C MET A 363 8.86 5.19 -32.95
N ARG A 364 9.18 4.30 -33.88
CA ARG A 364 8.27 3.81 -34.92
C ARG A 364 7.63 2.51 -34.45
N PHE A 365 6.30 2.44 -34.47
CA PHE A 365 5.56 1.22 -34.15
C PHE A 365 5.08 0.51 -35.41
N GLU A 366 4.97 -0.81 -35.37
CA GLU A 366 4.28 -1.65 -36.36
C GLU A 366 3.42 -2.69 -35.65
N VAL A 367 2.39 -3.18 -36.36
CA VAL A 367 1.54 -4.28 -35.89
C VAL A 367 1.64 -5.40 -36.91
N GLU A 368 2.07 -6.58 -36.46
CA GLU A 368 2.27 -7.76 -37.30
C GLU A 368 1.37 -8.89 -36.80
N THR A 369 0.51 -9.40 -37.68
CA THR A 369 -0.32 -10.58 -37.41
C THR A 369 0.21 -11.77 -38.19
N ASN A 370 0.57 -12.82 -37.48
CA ASN A 370 1.06 -14.07 -38.04
C ASN A 370 -0.09 -14.94 -38.55
N ALA A 371 0.24 -15.94 -39.38
CA ALA A 371 -0.74 -16.89 -39.93
C ALA A 371 -1.49 -17.71 -38.87
N ASP A 372 -0.92 -17.87 -37.67
CA ASP A 372 -1.54 -18.55 -36.53
C ASP A 372 -2.50 -17.65 -35.72
N GLY A 373 -2.68 -16.40 -36.15
CA GLY A 373 -3.52 -15.40 -35.49
C GLY A 373 -2.82 -14.62 -34.37
N SER A 374 -1.58 -14.99 -34.00
CA SER A 374 -0.83 -14.20 -33.02
C SER A 374 -0.53 -12.81 -33.56
N THR A 375 -0.70 -11.78 -32.74
CA THR A 375 -0.46 -10.39 -33.15
C THR A 375 0.53 -9.70 -32.23
N TRP A 376 1.53 -9.08 -32.84
CA TRP A 376 2.66 -8.44 -32.16
C TRP A 376 2.69 -6.96 -32.46
N VAL A 377 2.86 -6.15 -31.43
CA VAL A 377 3.16 -4.72 -31.56
C VAL A 377 4.65 -4.55 -31.32
N LYS A 378 5.34 -4.01 -32.32
CA LYS A 378 6.79 -3.86 -32.34
C LYS A 378 7.15 -2.39 -32.42
N GLY A 379 8.13 -1.93 -31.64
CA GLY A 379 8.61 -0.55 -31.64
C GLY A 379 10.12 -0.48 -31.82
N TRP A 380 10.60 0.47 -32.62
CA TRP A 380 12.03 0.73 -32.84
C TRP A 380 12.39 2.19 -32.60
N SER A 381 13.35 2.42 -31.72
CA SER A 381 13.96 3.72 -31.47
C SER A 381 14.98 4.08 -32.56
N GLY A 382 15.00 5.36 -32.96
CA GLY A 382 15.99 5.87 -33.93
C GLY A 382 15.71 5.53 -35.39
N ALA A 383 14.55 4.95 -35.70
CA ALA A 383 14.08 4.82 -37.07
C ALA A 383 13.77 6.20 -37.65
N ASP A 384 14.27 6.51 -38.86
CA ASP A 384 13.90 7.72 -39.57
C ASP A 384 12.40 7.68 -39.93
N LYS A 385 11.77 8.85 -40.11
CA LYS A 385 10.34 8.95 -40.48
C LYS A 385 10.04 8.33 -41.86
N SER A 386 11.05 7.94 -42.63
CA SER A 386 10.92 7.58 -44.03
C SER A 386 12.05 6.65 -44.49
N GLY A 387 12.15 5.46 -43.90
CA GLY A 387 13.10 4.44 -44.31
C GLY A 387 12.77 3.07 -43.72
N PRO A 388 13.15 1.97 -44.39
CA PRO A 388 13.04 0.64 -43.79
C PRO A 388 13.89 0.58 -42.52
N VAL A 389 13.34 0.00 -41.44
CA VAL A 389 14.13 -0.29 -40.23
C VAL A 389 15.06 -1.45 -40.58
N PRO A 390 16.37 -1.25 -40.78
CA PRO A 390 17.24 -2.30 -41.30
C PRO A 390 17.54 -3.31 -40.19
N ASP A 391 17.24 -4.61 -40.37
CA ASP A 391 17.63 -5.79 -39.57
C ASP A 391 17.85 -5.60 -38.04
N LYS A 392 17.18 -4.62 -37.44
CA LYS A 392 17.30 -4.28 -36.02
C LYS A 392 16.21 -5.03 -35.29
N ALA A 393 16.57 -5.70 -34.20
CA ALA A 393 15.57 -6.19 -33.27
C ALA A 393 14.72 -5.00 -32.75
N PRO A 394 13.41 -5.20 -32.51
CA PRO A 394 12.60 -4.18 -31.88
C PRO A 394 13.15 -3.86 -30.48
N ASP A 395 13.02 -2.62 -30.05
CA ASP A 395 13.36 -2.19 -28.69
C ASP A 395 12.13 -2.24 -27.77
N PHE A 396 10.93 -2.32 -28.35
CA PHE A 396 9.65 -2.55 -27.67
C PHE A 396 8.90 -3.69 -28.34
N LEU A 397 8.37 -4.62 -27.56
CA LEU A 397 7.67 -5.79 -28.06
C LEU A 397 6.61 -6.28 -27.07
N LEU A 398 5.36 -6.35 -27.51
CA LEU A 398 4.28 -7.01 -26.79
C LEU A 398 3.43 -7.87 -27.72
N ARG A 399 2.71 -8.83 -27.12
CA ARG A 399 1.70 -9.63 -27.80
C ARG A 399 0.29 -9.19 -27.40
N ALA A 400 -0.54 -8.87 -28.38
CA ALA A 400 -1.94 -8.53 -28.22
C ALA A 400 -2.74 -9.08 -29.40
N ASP A 401 -3.19 -10.32 -29.30
CA ASP A 401 -3.84 -11.04 -30.41
C ASP A 401 -5.09 -10.29 -30.89
N GLY A 402 -5.16 -9.99 -32.20
CA GLY A 402 -6.25 -9.24 -32.82
C GLY A 402 -6.08 -7.71 -32.84
N ALA A 403 -5.06 -7.16 -32.17
CA ALA A 403 -4.80 -5.72 -32.20
C ALA A 403 -4.55 -5.21 -33.63
N GLN A 404 -5.02 -4.01 -33.93
CA GLN A 404 -4.76 -3.36 -35.21
C GLN A 404 -4.01 -2.04 -35.03
N ARG A 405 -3.42 -1.52 -36.11
CA ARG A 405 -2.77 -0.20 -36.10
C ARG A 405 -3.69 0.92 -35.59
N SER A 406 -4.98 0.84 -35.89
CA SER A 406 -6.02 1.78 -35.41
C SER A 406 -6.30 1.70 -33.91
N ASP A 407 -5.78 0.69 -33.22
CA ASP A 407 -5.92 0.54 -31.77
C ASP A 407 -4.74 1.12 -30.99
N LEU A 408 -3.67 1.53 -31.69
CA LEU A 408 -2.56 2.25 -31.11
C LEU A 408 -2.91 3.73 -30.94
N ILE A 409 -2.79 4.24 -29.73
CA ILE A 409 -2.74 5.67 -29.47
C ILE A 409 -1.28 6.10 -29.60
N LEU A 410 -1.02 6.96 -30.57
CA LEU A 410 0.29 7.49 -30.91
C LEU A 410 0.30 9.00 -30.67
N ASN A 411 1.47 9.55 -30.39
CA ASN A 411 1.64 11.00 -30.35
C ASN A 411 1.34 11.61 -31.74
N ALA A 412 0.74 12.80 -31.80
CA ALA A 412 0.21 13.46 -33.01
C ALA A 412 1.22 13.70 -34.15
N ILE A 413 2.52 13.46 -33.92
CA ILE A 413 3.60 13.62 -34.92
C ILE A 413 4.06 12.26 -35.50
N GLY A 414 3.57 11.14 -34.97
CA GLY A 414 3.92 9.76 -35.39
C GLY A 414 2.92 9.13 -36.36
N ILE A 415 2.77 9.73 -37.56
CA ILE A 415 2.01 9.15 -38.68
C ILE A 415 2.88 8.14 -39.42
#